data_AF-A0A3C0ASR3-F1
#
_entry.id   AF-A0A3C0ASR3-F1
#
_cell.length_a   1.000
_cell.length_b   1.000
_cell.length_c   1.000
_cell.angle_alpha   90.00
_cell.angle_beta   90.00
_cell.angle_gamma   90.00
#
_symmetry.space_group_name_H-M   'P 1'
#
loop_
_entity.id
_entity.type
_entity.pdbx_description
1 polymer ?
#
loop_
_entity_poly.entity_id
_entity_poly.type
_entity_poly.pdbx_seq_one_letter_code
_entity_poly.pdbx_strand_id
1 'polypeptide(L)'
;VDVRDRMDLLTRNGLQGLILVFITLAIFLEFRLAFWVALGIPISMFGACIVLYYTGQTLNMLSMFAFLMALGIVVDDAIVVGE
;
A
#
# COMPACT_ATOMS: atom_id res chain seq x y z
N VAL A 1 -22.04 -16.42 -7.14
CA VAL A 1 -21.19 -15.67 -6.19
C VAL A 1 -21.20 -14.24 -6.68
N ASP A 2 -21.89 -13.38 -5.94
CA ASP A 2 -22.22 -12.03 -6.39
C ASP A 2 -20.94 -11.20 -6.58
N VAL A 3 -20.92 -10.25 -7.51
CA VAL A 3 -19.77 -9.33 -7.67
C VAL A 3 -19.53 -8.56 -6.36
N ARG A 4 -20.60 -8.30 -5.59
CA ARG A 4 -20.52 -7.70 -4.26
C ARG A 4 -19.76 -8.57 -3.26
N ASP A 5 -19.95 -9.90 -3.25
CA ASP A 5 -19.20 -10.80 -2.37
C ASP A 5 -17.70 -10.77 -2.69
N ARG A 6 -17.33 -10.73 -3.97
CA ARG A 6 -15.92 -10.64 -4.37
C ARG A 6 -15.30 -9.31 -3.97
N MET A 7 -16.04 -8.21 -4.13
CA MET A 7 -15.58 -6.89 -3.70
C MET A 7 -15.44 -6.81 -2.17
N ASP A 8 -16.35 -7.42 -1.42
CA ASP A 8 -16.28 -7.48 0.04
C ASP A 8 -15.09 -8.31 0.52
N LEU A 9 -14.86 -9.48 -0.10
CA LEU A 9 -13.70 -10.32 0.18
C LEU A 9 -12.37 -9.61 -0.13
N LEU A 10 -12.26 -8.94 -1.28
CA LEU A 10 -11.06 -8.17 -1.65
C LEU A 10 -10.83 -7.02 -0.67
N THR A 11 -11.89 -6.29 -0.30
CA THR A 11 -11.80 -5.18 0.64
C THR A 11 -11.39 -5.66 2.03
N ARG A 12 -12.01 -6.72 2.55
CA ARG A 12 -11.65 -7.33 3.85
C ARG A 12 -10.21 -7.80 3.86
N ASN A 13 -9.76 -8.51 2.82
CA ASN A 13 -8.38 -8.98 2.73
C ASN A 13 -7.37 -7.82 2.66
N GLY A 14 -7.68 -6.78 1.88
CA GLY A 14 -6.84 -5.58 1.79
C GLY A 14 -6.74 -4.84 3.12
N LEU A 15 -7.87 -4.64 3.80
CA LEU A 15 -7.92 -4.02 5.13
C LEU A 15 -7.18 -4.85 6.17
N GLN A 16 -7.35 -6.17 6.16
CA GLN A 16 -6.67 -7.06 7.08
C GLN A 16 -5.14 -7.05 6.85
N GLY A 17 -4.71 -7.03 5.59
CA GLY A 17 -3.30 -6.85 5.22
C GLY A 17 -2.73 -5.52 5.72
N LEU A 18 -3.46 -4.42 5.52
CA LEU A 18 -3.05 -3.09 6.00
C LEU A 18 -2.91 -3.06 7.53
N ILE A 19 -3.86 -3.66 8.25
CA ILE A 19 -3.82 -3.75 9.72
C ILE A 19 -2.62 -4.57 10.18
N LEU A 20 -2.35 -5.71 9.53
CA LEU A 20 -1.18 -6.54 9.87
C LEU A 20 0.12 -5.77 9.68
N VAL A 21 0.28 -5.07 8.54
CA VAL A 21 1.46 -4.23 8.28
C VAL A 21 1.57 -3.12 9.33
N PHE A 22 0.47 -2.43 9.66
CA PHE A 22 0.47 -1.38 10.67
C PHE A 22 0.90 -1.91 12.05
N ILE A 23 0.38 -3.07 12.47
CA ILE A 23 0.76 -3.68 13.76
C ILE A 23 2.24 -4.08 13.75
N THR A 24 2.73 -4.68 12.66
CA THR A 24 4.15 -5.02 12.53
C THR A 24 5.01 -3.77 12.64
N LEU A 25 4.68 -2.70 11.91
CA LEU A 25 5.40 -1.43 12.00
C LEU A 25 5.32 -0.81 13.40
N ALA A 26 4.16 -0.84 14.06
CA ALA A 26 3.99 -0.27 15.40
C ALA A 26 4.76 -1.04 16.51
N ILE A 27 5.14 -2.30 16.27
CA ILE A 27 5.98 -3.07 17.20
C ILE A 27 7.47 -2.72 17.02
N PHE A 28 7.90 -2.44 15.79
CA PHE A 28 9.30 -2.15 15.46
C PHE A 28 9.64 -0.65 15.47
N LEU A 29 8.67 0.24 15.25
CA LEU A 29 8.80 1.69 15.12
C LEU A 29 7.90 2.43 16.12
N GLU A 30 8.20 3.70 16.41
CA GLU A 30 7.29 4.53 17.21
C GLU A 30 5.92 4.71 16.53
N PHE A 31 4.85 4.79 17.34
CA PHE A 31 3.47 4.87 16.86
C PHE A 31 3.20 6.02 15.87
N ARG A 32 3.90 7.16 16.04
CA ARG A 32 3.82 8.30 15.10
C ARG A 32 4.36 7.93 13.72
N LEU A 33 5.50 7.24 13.67
CA LEU A 33 6.15 6.86 12.41
C LEU A 33 5.37 5.76 11.71
N ALA A 34 4.95 4.73 12.45
CA ALA A 34 4.10 3.66 11.92
C ALA A 34 2.82 4.19 11.26
N PHE A 35 2.22 5.25 11.80
CA PHE A 35 1.07 5.91 11.19
C PHE A 35 1.43 6.59 9.86
N TRP A 36 2.53 7.35 9.80
CA TRP A 36 2.97 7.99 8.56
C TRP A 36 3.32 6.98 7.46
N VAL A 37 4.02 5.90 7.81
CA VAL A 37 4.38 4.81 6.90
C VAL A 37 3.11 4.11 6.37
N ALA A 38 2.19 3.74 7.27
CA ALA A 38 0.96 3.05 6.89
C ALA A 38 0.05 3.91 5.99
N LEU A 39 0.07 5.24 6.15
CA LEU A 39 -0.64 6.18 5.30
C LEU A 39 0.04 6.36 3.92
N GLY A 40 1.36 6.13 3.84
CA GLY A 40 2.10 6.06 2.57
C GLY A 40 1.66 4.94 1.63
N ILE A 41 1.16 3.82 2.16
CA ILE A 41 0.66 2.68 1.36
C ILE A 41 -0.57 3.07 0.50
N PRO A 42 -1.69 3.58 1.05
CA PRO A 42 -2.82 4.01 0.23
C PRO A 42 -2.47 5.22 -0.66
N ILE A 43 -1.65 6.18 -0.17
CA ILE A 43 -1.24 7.33 -1.00
C ILE A 43 -0.49 6.86 -2.24
N SER A 44 0.49 5.97 -2.09
CA SER A 44 1.26 5.44 -3.22
C SER A 44 0.38 4.65 -4.19
N MET A 45 -0.61 3.90 -3.68
CA MET A 45 -1.59 3.19 -4.52
C MET A 45 -2.45 4.14 -5.35
N PHE A 46 -2.98 5.21 -4.75
CA PHE A 46 -3.74 6.21 -5.48
C PHE A 46 -2.86 6.99 -6.47
N GLY A 47 -1.64 7.37 -6.07
CA GLY A 47 -0.69 8.05 -6.94
C GLY A 47 -0.33 7.22 -8.17
N ALA A 48 0.00 5.93 -7.98
CA ALA A 48 0.28 5.03 -9.08
C ALA A 48 -0.93 4.84 -10.00
N CYS A 49 -2.14 4.67 -9.44
CA CYS A 49 -3.37 4.58 -10.23
C CYS A 49 -3.64 5.83 -11.07
N ILE A 50 -3.42 7.03 -10.51
CA ILE A 50 -3.58 8.30 -11.23
C ILE A 50 -2.61 8.37 -12.42
N VAL A 51 -1.33 8.06 -12.19
CA VAL A 51 -0.29 8.08 -13.25
C VAL A 51 -0.60 7.06 -14.34
N LEU A 52 -1.00 5.85 -13.98
CA LEU A 52 -1.40 4.82 -14.94
C LEU A 52 -2.62 5.26 -15.77
N TYR A 53 -3.62 5.86 -15.12
CA TYR A 53 -4.80 6.39 -15.79
C TYR A 53 -4.44 7.48 -16.82
N TYR A 54 -3.59 8.44 -16.45
CA TYR A 54 -3.12 9.47 -17.38
C TYR A 54 -2.26 8.92 -18.53
N THR A 55 -1.51 7.86 -18.29
CA THR A 55 -0.64 7.22 -19.30
C THR A 55 -1.41 6.21 -20.17
N GLY A 56 -2.71 5.99 -19.90
CA GLY A 56 -3.52 4.99 -20.59
C GLY A 56 -3.04 3.55 -20.37
N GLN A 57 -2.24 3.32 -19.33
CA GLN A 57 -1.70 2.00 -18.99
C GLN A 57 -2.64 1.29 -18.01
N THR A 58 -2.68 -0.04 -18.08
CA THR A 58 -3.47 -0.87 -17.16
C THR A 58 -2.59 -1.50 -16.09
N LEU A 59 -3.22 -1.97 -15.01
CA LEU A 59 -2.54 -2.79 -14.00
C LEU A 59 -2.20 -4.16 -14.59
N ASN A 60 -0.97 -4.31 -15.06
CA ASN A 60 -0.37 -5.56 -15.49
C ASN A 60 0.73 -6.04 -14.53
N MET A 61 1.27 -7.23 -14.77
CA MET A 61 2.33 -7.82 -13.93
C MET A 61 3.57 -6.92 -13.77
N LEU A 62 4.04 -6.27 -14.84
CA LEU A 62 5.20 -5.37 -14.81
C LEU A 62 4.89 -4.12 -13.95
N SER A 63 3.71 -3.53 -14.10
CA SER A 63 3.27 -2.38 -13.30
C SER A 63 3.04 -2.73 -11.83
N MET A 64 2.56 -3.94 -11.54
CA MET A 64 2.44 -4.45 -10.16
C MET A 64 3.81 -4.65 -9.54
N PHE A 65 4.79 -5.14 -10.30
CA PHE A 65 6.16 -5.29 -9.82
C PHE A 65 6.81 -3.93 -9.53
N ALA A 66 6.65 -2.97 -10.45
CA ALA A 66 7.09 -1.59 -10.23
C ALA A 66 6.41 -0.97 -9.01
N PHE A 67 5.12 -1.24 -8.80
CA PHE A 67 4.37 -0.80 -7.63
C PHE A 67 4.94 -1.39 -6.33
N LEU A 68 5.23 -2.69 -6.29
CA LEU A 68 5.85 -3.33 -5.13
C LEU A 68 7.25 -2.77 -4.83
N MET A 69 8.06 -2.52 -5.85
CA MET A 69 9.38 -1.89 -5.66
C MET A 69 9.25 -0.45 -5.12
N ALA A 70 8.36 0.35 -5.70
CA ALA A 70 8.13 1.72 -5.24
C ALA A 70 7.61 1.76 -3.80
N LEU A 71 6.71 0.84 -3.44
CA LEU A 71 6.19 0.71 -2.07
C LEU A 71 7.32 0.37 -1.10
N GLY A 72 8.23 -0.55 -1.47
CA GLY A 72 9.43 -0.85 -0.68
C GLY A 72 10.30 0.39 -0.43
N ILE A 73 10.60 1.16 -1.47
CA ILE A 73 11.40 2.40 -1.35
C ILE A 73 10.72 3.42 -0.44
N VAL A 74 9.40 3.62 -0.57
CA VAL A 74 8.64 4.57 0.28
C VAL A 74 8.63 4.12 1.73
N VAL A 75 8.51 2.82 1.99
CA VAL A 75 8.53 2.28 3.36
C VAL A 75 9.93 2.39 3.95
N ASP A 76 10.98 2.07 3.19
CA ASP A 76 12.37 2.20 3.62
C ASP A 76 12.72 3.66 3.95
N ASP A 77 12.35 4.62 3.10
CA ASP A 77 12.57 6.06 3.35
C ASP A 77 11.82 6.53 4.61
N ALA A 78 10.58 6.06 4.80
CA ALA A 78 9.78 6.40 5.97
C ALA A 78 10.30 5.73 7.26
N ILE A 79 11.02 4.61 7.16
CA ILE A 79 11.75 4.01 8.28
C ILE A 79 13.01 4.83 8.59
N VAL A 80 13.80 5.20 7.57
CA VAL A 80 15.03 6.02 7.71
C VAL A 80 14.79 7.40 8.30
N VAL A 81 13.65 8.04 7.98
CA VAL A 81 13.26 9.33 8.60
C VAL A 81 12.83 9.16 10.07
N GLY A 82 12.49 7.93 10.47
CA GLY A 82 12.03 7.60 11.81
C GLY A 82 13.10 7.18 12.81
N GLU A 83 14.29 6.84 12.31
CA GLU A 83 15.53 6.65 13.06
C GLU A 83 16.34 7.96 13.15
#